data_AF-Q8R8D6-F1
#
_entry.id   AF-Q8R8D6-F1
#
_cell.length_a   1.000
_cell.length_b   1.000
_cell.length_c   1.000
_cell.angle_alpha   90.00
_cell.angle_beta   90.00
_cell.angle_gamma   90.00
#
_symmetry.space_group_name_H-M   'P 1'
#
loop_
_entity.id
_entity.type
_entity.pdbx_description
1 polymer ?
#
loop_
_entity_poly.entity_id
_entity_poly.type
_entity_poly.pdbx_seq_one_letter_code
_entity_poly.pdbx_strand_id
1 'polypeptide(L)'
;MSTQHTPAVIYKEPELFYEAKIREEILKRYNIAFEVFMAEQYSRIHYSELMDDSTDESFASKQRLISWINDNTKGKEVRAGILTRYKIEHPEHFENGIWQARYFSYFVHYAKGLLTDETFVKKKEIADEFAKSFKNEQWYWQAVAVLGAKLLEYLYDMNALQTDIAKAYVRQIKLSRQLLKSIGRIMGRVAKNYGENYGYDNIEEVKEAILEIRQNIEEAFKQQMRMSYEIFKSQKEYQIYLAYRKIIKNDILEIYRENLKLPKPSFSVQENKLNQLEAGCLN
;
A
#
# COMPACT_ATOMS: atom_id res chain seq x y z
N MET A 1 -37.75 -5.48 28.22
CA MET A 1 -37.98 -5.56 26.76
C MET A 1 -37.55 -4.23 26.16
N SER A 2 -36.38 -4.20 25.52
CA SER A 2 -35.85 -3.00 24.87
C SER A 2 -36.49 -2.89 23.49
N THR A 3 -37.44 -1.99 23.31
CA THR A 3 -37.93 -1.60 22.00
C THR A 3 -36.76 -1.02 21.21
N GLN A 4 -36.27 -1.78 20.23
CA GLN A 4 -35.40 -1.25 19.18
C GLN A 4 -36.13 -0.06 18.56
N HIS A 5 -35.61 1.14 18.79
CA HIS A 5 -36.07 2.33 18.08
C HIS A 5 -35.66 2.17 16.61
N THR A 6 -36.56 1.59 15.83
CA THR A 6 -36.51 1.63 14.38
C THR A 6 -36.50 3.10 13.97
N PRO A 7 -35.47 3.61 13.28
CA PRO A 7 -35.38 5.04 12.95
C PRO A 7 -36.60 5.48 12.12
N ALA A 8 -37.21 6.60 12.49
CA ALA A 8 -38.43 7.16 11.86
C ALA A 8 -38.31 7.37 10.33
N VAL A 9 -37.11 7.31 9.78
CA VAL A 9 -36.80 7.41 8.34
C VAL A 9 -37.34 6.22 7.55
N ILE A 10 -37.32 5.00 8.12
CA ILE A 10 -37.76 3.77 7.42
C ILE A 10 -39.24 3.83 7.03
N TYR A 11 -40.05 4.53 7.83
CA TYR A 11 -41.50 4.60 7.64
C TYR A 11 -41.96 5.72 6.70
N LYS A 12 -41.10 6.70 6.40
CA LYS A 12 -41.46 7.83 5.51
C LYS A 12 -40.99 7.60 4.07
N GLU A 13 -39.77 7.09 3.89
CA GLU A 13 -39.14 6.92 2.57
C GLU A 13 -38.27 5.64 2.56
N PRO A 14 -38.89 4.45 2.59
CA PRO A 14 -38.16 3.18 2.68
C PRO A 14 -37.19 2.96 1.51
N GLU A 15 -37.55 3.37 0.29
CA GLU A 15 -36.71 3.23 -0.91
C GLU A 15 -35.38 3.99 -0.75
N LEU A 16 -35.42 5.27 -0.37
CA LEU A 16 -34.23 6.09 -0.15
C LEU A 16 -33.35 5.55 0.97
N PHE A 17 -33.95 4.96 2.02
CA PHE A 17 -33.19 4.30 3.08
C PHE A 17 -32.45 3.06 2.57
N TYR A 18 -33.12 2.20 1.80
CA TYR A 18 -32.50 0.99 1.24
C TYR A 18 -31.43 1.34 0.20
N GLU A 19 -31.65 2.35 -0.65
CA GLU A 19 -30.64 2.86 -1.58
C GLU A 19 -29.39 3.36 -0.83
N ALA A 20 -29.58 4.14 0.23
CA ALA A 20 -28.47 4.61 1.06
C ALA A 20 -27.70 3.44 1.71
N LYS A 21 -28.41 2.41 2.19
CA LYS A 21 -27.80 1.22 2.79
C LYS A 21 -27.03 0.38 1.77
N ILE A 22 -27.58 0.19 0.57
CA ILE A 22 -26.90 -0.50 -0.54
C ILE A 22 -25.62 0.26 -0.90
N ARG A 23 -25.71 1.58 -1.02
CA ARG A 23 -24.54 2.42 -1.33
C ARG A 23 -23.45 2.32 -0.27
N GLU A 24 -23.82 2.37 1.01
CA GLU A 24 -22.90 2.20 2.13
C GLU A 24 -22.17 0.84 2.07
N GLU A 25 -22.91 -0.24 1.82
CA GLU A 25 -22.34 -1.59 1.69
C GLU A 25 -21.42 -1.72 0.47
N ILE A 26 -21.77 -1.13 -0.68
CA ILE A 26 -20.90 -1.07 -1.85
C ILE A 26 -19.59 -0.34 -1.51
N LEU A 27 -19.67 0.83 -0.88
CA LEU A 27 -18.48 1.60 -0.49
C LEU A 27 -17.57 0.81 0.46
N LYS A 28 -18.16 0.08 1.40
CA LYS A 28 -17.43 -0.80 2.32
C LYS A 28 -16.74 -1.95 1.57
N ARG A 29 -17.42 -2.61 0.64
CA ARG A 29 -16.84 -3.66 -0.20
C ARG A 29 -15.68 -3.14 -1.06
N TYR A 30 -15.79 -1.91 -1.58
CA TYR A 30 -14.68 -1.25 -2.28
C TYR A 30 -13.48 -1.00 -1.37
N ASN A 31 -13.69 -0.51 -0.14
CA ASN A 31 -12.60 -0.33 0.82
C ASN A 31 -11.88 -1.67 1.09
N ILE A 32 -12.64 -2.74 1.36
CA ILE A 32 -12.10 -4.10 1.54
C ILE A 32 -11.29 -4.52 0.32
N ALA A 33 -11.85 -4.38 -0.88
CA ALA A 33 -11.19 -4.79 -2.11
C ALA A 33 -9.87 -4.02 -2.36
N PHE A 34 -9.83 -2.73 -2.07
CA PHE A 34 -8.62 -1.93 -2.19
C PHE A 34 -7.58 -2.30 -1.13
N GLU A 35 -7.96 -2.55 0.13
CA GLU A 35 -7.03 -3.03 1.16
C GLU A 35 -6.36 -4.36 0.77
N VAL A 36 -7.15 -5.33 0.30
CA VAL A 36 -6.65 -6.62 -0.16
C VAL A 36 -5.79 -6.45 -1.43
N PHE A 37 -6.19 -5.58 -2.35
CA PHE A 37 -5.39 -5.27 -3.54
C PHE A 37 -4.01 -4.73 -3.17
N MET A 38 -3.94 -3.73 -2.28
CA MET A 38 -2.67 -3.15 -1.82
C MET A 38 -1.80 -4.20 -1.14
N ALA A 39 -2.39 -5.06 -0.30
CA ALA A 39 -1.69 -6.16 0.35
C ALA A 39 -1.15 -7.17 -0.69
N GLU A 40 -1.94 -7.54 -1.69
CA GLU A 40 -1.52 -8.43 -2.79
C GLU A 40 -0.40 -7.82 -3.64
N GLN A 41 -0.48 -6.52 -4.00
CA GLN A 41 0.56 -5.90 -4.82
C GLN A 41 1.91 -5.90 -4.12
N TYR A 42 1.95 -5.55 -2.83
CA TYR A 42 3.20 -5.62 -2.08
C TYR A 42 3.62 -7.06 -1.78
N SER A 43 2.69 -8.03 -1.62
CA SER A 43 3.05 -9.43 -1.35
C SER A 43 3.82 -10.06 -2.51
N ARG A 44 3.60 -9.54 -3.71
CA ARG A 44 4.25 -9.97 -4.95
C ARG A 44 5.60 -9.30 -5.19
N ILE A 45 5.92 -8.23 -4.46
CA ILE A 45 7.13 -7.44 -4.66
C ILE A 45 7.86 -7.37 -3.32
N HIS A 46 8.91 -8.18 -3.14
CA HIS A 46 9.60 -8.25 -1.86
C HIS A 46 10.31 -6.94 -1.51
N TYR A 47 10.45 -6.64 -0.21
CA TYR A 47 11.08 -5.40 0.24
C TYR A 47 12.50 -5.21 -0.32
N SER A 48 13.30 -6.28 -0.41
CA SER A 48 14.65 -6.22 -0.99
C SER A 48 14.67 -6.20 -2.52
N GLU A 49 13.58 -6.56 -3.19
CA GLU A 49 13.46 -6.56 -4.66
C GLU A 49 12.80 -5.26 -5.18
N LEU A 50 12.47 -4.33 -4.27
CA LEU A 50 11.83 -3.07 -4.62
C LEU A 50 12.85 -2.09 -5.20
N MET A 51 12.70 -1.80 -6.48
CA MET A 51 13.46 -0.77 -7.20
C MET A 51 14.98 -0.92 -6.96
N ASP A 52 15.49 -2.15 -7.10
CA ASP A 52 16.93 -2.37 -7.16
C ASP A 52 17.51 -1.59 -8.35
N ASP A 53 18.70 -1.02 -8.14
CA ASP A 53 19.43 -0.25 -9.13
C ASP A 53 19.88 -1.21 -10.27
N SER A 54 18.98 -1.53 -11.19
CA SER A 54 19.32 -2.27 -12.41
C SER A 54 20.28 -1.43 -13.23
N THR A 55 21.41 -2.02 -13.61
CA THR A 55 22.66 -1.36 -14.02
C THR A 55 22.63 -0.59 -15.34
N ASP A 56 21.52 -0.61 -16.09
CA ASP A 56 21.49 -0.05 -17.46
C ASP A 56 20.71 1.27 -17.58
N GLU A 57 19.81 1.57 -16.63
CA GLU A 57 19.05 2.84 -16.62
C GLU A 57 18.89 3.39 -15.20
N SER A 58 19.33 4.65 -15.00
CA SER A 58 19.11 5.36 -13.73
C SER A 58 17.63 5.72 -13.59
N PHE A 59 16.92 4.98 -12.73
CA PHE A 59 15.57 5.28 -12.24
C PHE A 59 15.61 5.80 -10.80
N ALA A 60 14.53 6.42 -10.36
CA ALA A 60 14.40 6.89 -8.98
C ALA A 60 14.42 5.71 -8.00
N SER A 61 15.36 5.75 -7.05
CA SER A 61 15.50 4.69 -6.06
C SER A 61 14.33 4.67 -5.08
N LYS A 62 14.10 3.50 -4.49
CA LYS A 62 13.10 3.29 -3.43
C LYS A 62 13.27 4.27 -2.27
N GLN A 63 14.49 4.49 -1.79
CA GLN A 63 14.79 5.38 -0.67
C GLN A 63 14.37 6.81 -1.03
N ARG A 64 14.60 7.22 -2.27
CA ARG A 64 14.16 8.53 -2.77
C ARG A 64 12.64 8.63 -2.77
N LEU A 65 11.93 7.64 -3.33
CA LEU A 65 10.47 7.60 -3.30
C LEU A 65 9.92 7.69 -1.86
N ILE A 66 10.42 6.85 -0.95
CA ILE A 66 10.03 6.84 0.46
C ILE A 66 10.30 8.19 1.15
N SER A 67 11.42 8.85 0.81
CA SER A 67 11.79 10.14 1.38
C SER A 67 10.83 11.27 1.01
N TRP A 68 10.18 11.19 -0.16
CA TRP A 68 9.20 12.15 -0.63
C TRP A 68 7.80 11.84 -0.10
N ILE A 69 7.44 10.55 0.01
CA ILE A 69 6.16 10.10 0.59
C ILE A 69 6.01 10.54 2.05
N ASN A 70 7.02 10.28 2.87
CA ASN A 70 6.99 10.63 4.29
C ASN A 70 7.41 12.08 4.52
N ASP A 71 7.02 12.63 5.67
CA ASP A 71 7.56 13.89 6.14
C ASP A 71 9.07 13.77 6.37
N ASN A 72 9.81 14.78 5.94
CA ASN A 72 11.26 14.84 6.14
C ASN A 72 11.57 15.88 7.21
N THR A 73 12.07 15.43 8.35
CA THR A 73 12.49 16.30 9.45
C THR A 73 14.00 16.48 9.41
N LYS A 74 14.46 17.71 9.19
CA LYS A 74 15.87 18.09 9.31
C LYS A 74 15.98 19.17 10.40
N GLY A 75 16.45 18.76 11.58
CA GLY A 75 16.52 19.67 12.74
C GLY A 75 15.14 20.13 13.16
N LYS A 76 14.88 21.44 13.07
CA LYS A 76 13.57 22.06 13.40
C LYS A 76 12.63 22.18 12.19
N GLU A 77 13.13 21.98 10.97
CA GLU A 77 12.32 22.09 9.76
C GLU A 77 11.67 20.76 9.42
N VAL A 78 10.35 20.78 9.25
CA VAL A 78 9.56 19.64 8.78
C VAL A 78 9.05 19.95 7.37
N ARG A 79 9.56 19.21 6.38
CA ARG A 79 8.99 19.22 5.03
C ARG A 79 7.85 18.20 5.00
N ALA A 80 6.62 18.69 4.79
CA ALA A 80 5.46 17.84 4.55
C ALA A 80 5.68 16.96 3.30
N GLY A 81 5.56 15.65 3.49
CA GLY A 81 5.56 14.64 2.44
C GLY A 81 4.20 14.51 1.76
N ILE A 82 4.14 13.63 0.77
CA ILE A 82 2.93 13.39 -0.04
C ILE A 82 1.77 12.93 0.86
N LEU A 83 2.02 12.07 1.85
CA LEU A 83 0.99 11.59 2.78
C LEU A 83 0.29 12.74 3.54
N THR A 84 1.09 13.63 4.12
CA THR A 84 0.59 14.77 4.90
C THR A 84 -0.13 15.78 4.01
N ARG A 85 0.40 16.08 2.82
CA ARG A 85 -0.26 16.99 1.88
C ARG A 85 -1.58 16.44 1.37
N TYR A 86 -1.62 15.17 0.99
CA TYR A 86 -2.85 14.52 0.53
C TYR A 86 -3.97 14.61 1.58
N LYS A 87 -3.63 14.43 2.86
CA LYS A 87 -4.60 14.57 3.97
C LYS A 87 -5.17 15.97 4.10
N ILE A 88 -4.37 17.00 3.82
CA ILE A 88 -4.78 18.41 3.90
C ILE A 88 -5.59 18.81 2.68
N GLU A 89 -5.17 18.38 1.49
CA GLU A 89 -5.74 18.79 0.21
C GLU A 89 -6.98 17.99 -0.20
N HIS A 90 -7.16 16.77 0.35
CA HIS A 90 -8.29 15.89 0.05
C HIS A 90 -9.04 15.41 1.30
N PRO A 91 -9.57 16.30 2.16
CA PRO A 91 -10.30 15.91 3.35
C PRO A 91 -11.54 15.05 3.05
N GLU A 92 -12.14 15.18 1.87
CA GLU A 92 -13.28 14.40 1.39
C GLU A 92 -12.99 12.90 1.23
N HIS A 93 -11.72 12.50 1.21
CA HIS A 93 -11.32 11.08 1.16
C HIS A 93 -11.19 10.42 2.55
N PHE A 94 -11.49 11.18 3.60
CA PHE A 94 -11.41 10.74 4.98
C PHE A 94 -12.80 10.80 5.65
N GLU A 95 -13.19 9.73 6.31
CA GLU A 95 -14.39 9.70 7.15
C GLU A 95 -13.94 9.67 8.61
N ASN A 96 -14.34 10.66 9.41
CA ASN A 96 -13.90 10.79 10.81
C ASN A 96 -12.36 10.78 10.98
N GLY A 97 -11.63 11.34 10.02
CA GLY A 97 -10.16 11.35 10.01
C GLY A 97 -9.51 10.02 9.58
N ILE A 98 -10.31 9.01 9.25
CA ILE A 98 -9.87 7.71 8.73
C ILE A 98 -9.94 7.72 7.21
N TRP A 99 -8.80 7.41 6.58
CA TRP A 99 -8.71 7.30 5.13
C TRP A 99 -9.59 6.17 4.62
N GLN A 100 -10.40 6.42 3.58
CA GLN A 100 -11.16 5.39 2.90
C GLN A 100 -10.37 4.75 1.75
N ALA A 101 -9.93 3.50 1.90
CA ALA A 101 -9.01 2.80 1.00
C ALA A 101 -9.45 2.84 -0.49
N ARG A 102 -10.76 2.97 -0.76
CA ARG A 102 -11.32 3.17 -2.10
C ARG A 102 -10.77 4.36 -2.87
N TYR A 103 -10.18 5.35 -2.21
CA TYR A 103 -9.55 6.51 -2.88
C TYR A 103 -8.07 6.29 -3.23
N PHE A 104 -7.55 5.06 -3.12
CA PHE A 104 -6.14 4.77 -3.37
C PHE A 104 -5.68 5.16 -4.78
N SER A 105 -6.51 4.97 -5.82
CA SER A 105 -6.18 5.40 -7.19
C SER A 105 -5.95 6.91 -7.30
N TYR A 106 -6.78 7.73 -6.63
CA TYR A 106 -6.59 9.18 -6.56
C TYR A 106 -5.27 9.54 -5.90
N PHE A 107 -4.88 8.81 -4.85
CA PHE A 107 -3.59 9.03 -4.18
C PHE A 107 -2.40 8.65 -5.05
N VAL A 108 -2.48 7.56 -5.81
CA VAL A 108 -1.43 7.20 -6.78
C VAL A 108 -1.27 8.29 -7.83
N HIS A 109 -2.39 8.77 -8.40
CA HIS A 109 -2.39 9.87 -9.36
C HIS A 109 -1.78 11.15 -8.78
N TYR A 110 -2.21 11.53 -7.57
CA TYR A 110 -1.69 12.68 -6.85
C TYR A 110 -0.19 12.57 -6.57
N ALA A 111 0.27 11.41 -6.10
CA ALA A 111 1.68 11.15 -5.83
C ALA A 111 2.52 11.25 -7.10
N LYS A 112 2.04 10.68 -8.23
CA LYS A 112 2.70 10.83 -9.54
C LYS A 112 2.85 12.32 -9.88
N GLY A 113 1.76 13.09 -9.81
CA GLY A 113 1.76 14.52 -10.13
C GLY A 113 2.79 15.32 -9.30
N LEU A 114 2.81 15.13 -7.98
CA LEU A 114 3.78 15.81 -7.11
C LEU A 114 5.22 15.38 -7.39
N LEU A 115 5.48 14.09 -7.60
CA LEU A 115 6.84 13.59 -7.80
C LEU A 115 7.45 14.05 -9.13
N THR A 116 6.62 14.36 -10.13
CA THR A 116 7.03 14.93 -11.41
C THR A 116 7.00 16.46 -11.45
N ASP A 117 6.66 17.12 -10.34
CA ASP A 117 6.63 18.58 -10.23
C ASP A 117 7.93 19.10 -9.59
N GLU A 118 8.71 19.87 -10.35
CA GLU A 118 9.97 20.46 -9.91
C GLU A 118 9.81 21.40 -8.70
N THR A 119 8.65 22.03 -8.54
CA THR A 119 8.38 22.92 -7.41
C THR A 119 8.22 22.13 -6.11
N PHE A 120 7.68 20.92 -6.18
CA PHE A 120 7.55 20.01 -5.05
C PHE A 120 8.88 19.32 -4.72
N VAL A 121 9.54 18.70 -5.71
CA VAL A 121 10.80 17.98 -5.50
C VAL A 121 12.04 18.89 -5.41
N LYS A 122 11.84 20.21 -5.60
CA LYS A 122 12.82 21.31 -5.50
C LYS A 122 13.93 21.30 -6.56
N LYS A 123 13.99 20.29 -7.42
CA LYS A 123 15.04 20.12 -8.44
C LYS A 123 14.45 19.49 -9.69
N LYS A 124 14.70 20.13 -10.83
CA LYS A 124 14.22 19.63 -12.12
C LYS A 124 14.76 18.24 -12.44
N GLU A 125 16.02 17.97 -12.14
CA GLU A 125 16.64 16.68 -12.42
C GLU A 125 15.95 15.53 -11.68
N ILE A 126 15.46 15.79 -10.46
CA ILE A 126 14.72 14.81 -9.67
C ILE A 126 13.32 14.59 -10.26
N ALA A 127 12.66 15.66 -10.70
CA ALA A 127 11.34 15.58 -11.33
C ALA A 127 11.41 14.79 -12.65
N ASP A 128 12.43 15.07 -13.47
CA ASP A 128 12.69 14.38 -14.73
C ASP A 128 13.03 12.90 -14.50
N GLU A 129 13.80 12.57 -13.47
CA GLU A 129 14.11 11.19 -13.07
C GLU A 129 12.84 10.42 -12.67
N PHE A 130 11.94 11.02 -11.88
CA PHE A 130 10.64 10.42 -11.58
C PHE A 130 9.78 10.29 -12.82
N ALA A 131 9.71 11.32 -13.67
CA ALA A 131 8.94 11.29 -14.91
C ALA A 131 9.41 10.16 -15.84
N LYS A 132 10.72 9.93 -15.93
CA LYS A 132 11.29 8.78 -16.64
C LYS A 132 10.88 7.46 -15.98
N SER A 133 10.99 7.38 -14.66
CA SER A 133 10.67 6.17 -13.88
C SER A 133 9.18 5.77 -14.00
N PHE A 134 8.27 6.75 -13.98
CA PHE A 134 6.84 6.52 -14.15
C PHE A 134 6.44 6.02 -15.54
N LYS A 135 7.30 6.14 -16.56
CA LYS A 135 7.12 5.56 -17.90
C LYS A 135 7.57 4.10 -17.99
N ASN A 136 8.28 3.59 -16.99
CA ASN A 136 8.64 2.18 -16.91
C ASN A 136 7.54 1.42 -16.16
N GLU A 137 6.91 0.43 -16.81
CA GLU A 137 5.78 -0.31 -16.22
C GLU A 137 6.16 -1.07 -14.95
N GLN A 138 7.33 -1.72 -14.94
CA GLN A 138 7.79 -2.46 -13.77
C GLN A 138 8.01 -1.53 -12.57
N TRP A 139 8.72 -0.42 -12.79
CA TRP A 139 8.95 0.59 -11.76
C TRP A 139 7.64 1.22 -11.29
N TYR A 140 6.70 1.50 -12.20
CA TYR A 140 5.38 2.02 -11.88
C TYR A 140 4.64 1.11 -10.89
N TRP A 141 4.55 -0.19 -11.17
CA TRP A 141 3.87 -1.14 -10.28
C TRP A 141 4.59 -1.30 -8.94
N GLN A 142 5.92 -1.22 -8.92
CA GLN A 142 6.69 -1.16 -7.67
C GLN A 142 6.36 0.12 -6.87
N ALA A 143 6.21 1.26 -7.53
CA ALA A 143 5.84 2.53 -6.88
C ALA A 143 4.42 2.45 -6.30
N VAL A 144 3.46 1.89 -7.05
CA VAL A 144 2.10 1.62 -6.58
C VAL A 144 2.12 0.73 -5.33
N ALA A 145 2.91 -0.34 -5.33
CA ALA A 145 3.04 -1.21 -4.16
C ALA A 145 3.59 -0.43 -2.95
N VAL A 146 4.65 0.37 -3.12
CA VAL A 146 5.21 1.21 -2.03
C VAL A 146 4.19 2.20 -1.48
N LEU A 147 3.44 2.88 -2.35
CA LEU A 147 2.37 3.81 -1.96
C LEU A 147 1.26 3.07 -1.20
N GLY A 148 0.85 1.90 -1.69
CA GLY A 148 -0.16 1.05 -1.06
C GLY A 148 0.26 0.59 0.33
N ALA A 149 1.49 0.10 0.49
CA ALA A 149 2.02 -0.29 1.80
C ALA A 149 2.09 0.90 2.77
N LYS A 150 2.42 2.09 2.29
CA LYS A 150 2.44 3.30 3.13
C LYS A 150 1.05 3.69 3.62
N LEU A 151 0.04 3.57 2.76
CA LEU A 151 -1.35 3.77 3.14
C LEU A 151 -1.80 2.70 4.15
N LEU A 152 -1.53 1.42 3.89
CA LEU A 152 -1.87 0.33 4.81
C LEU A 152 -1.18 0.48 6.18
N GLU A 153 0.09 0.92 6.21
CA GLU A 153 0.80 1.25 7.44
C GLU A 153 0.09 2.36 8.23
N TYR A 154 -0.31 3.44 7.55
CA TYR A 154 -1.07 4.54 8.15
C TYR A 154 -2.39 4.05 8.75
N LEU A 155 -3.17 3.28 7.99
CA LEU A 155 -4.43 2.70 8.48
C LEU A 155 -4.23 1.73 9.65
N TYR A 156 -3.14 0.95 9.62
CA TYR A 156 -2.80 0.05 10.71
C TYR A 156 -2.49 0.83 12.00
N ASP A 157 -1.68 1.88 11.91
CA ASP A 157 -1.31 2.70 13.07
C ASP A 157 -2.50 3.46 13.67
N MET A 158 -3.52 3.75 12.85
CA MET A 158 -4.79 4.33 13.28
C MET A 158 -5.82 3.29 13.76
N ASN A 159 -5.47 2.00 13.79
CA ASN A 159 -6.39 0.88 14.05
C ASN A 159 -7.65 0.90 13.16
N ALA A 160 -7.48 1.25 11.89
CA ALA A 160 -8.54 1.56 10.94
C ALA A 160 -8.65 0.59 9.75
N LEU A 161 -7.75 -0.39 9.66
CA LEU A 161 -7.84 -1.43 8.63
C LEU A 161 -9.10 -2.27 8.81
N GLN A 162 -9.85 -2.45 7.72
CA GLN A 162 -11.10 -3.19 7.71
C GLN A 162 -10.89 -4.69 7.51
N THR A 163 -9.76 -5.08 6.92
CA THR A 163 -9.48 -6.45 6.51
C THR A 163 -8.44 -7.13 7.39
N ASP A 164 -8.70 -8.38 7.77
CA ASP A 164 -7.74 -9.18 8.51
C ASP A 164 -6.54 -9.56 7.63
N ILE A 165 -6.77 -9.68 6.31
CA ILE A 165 -5.71 -9.83 5.30
C ILE A 165 -4.70 -8.69 5.41
N ALA A 166 -5.13 -7.42 5.31
CA ALA A 166 -4.22 -6.29 5.37
C ALA A 166 -3.57 -6.12 6.75
N LYS A 167 -4.28 -6.41 7.84
CA LYS A 167 -3.70 -6.38 9.20
C LYS A 167 -2.57 -7.38 9.35
N ALA A 168 -2.80 -8.64 8.96
CA ALA A 168 -1.78 -9.69 9.01
C ALA A 168 -0.56 -9.31 8.16
N TYR A 169 -0.83 -8.76 6.98
CA TYR A 169 0.17 -8.29 6.04
C TYR A 169 1.08 -7.19 6.63
N VAL A 170 0.51 -6.09 7.10
CA VAL A 170 1.27 -4.97 7.68
C VAL A 170 2.03 -5.42 8.94
N ARG A 171 1.42 -6.29 9.75
CA ARG A 171 2.09 -6.86 10.94
C ARG A 171 3.34 -7.64 10.54
N GLN A 172 3.26 -8.50 9.52
CA GLN A 172 4.42 -9.26 9.03
C GLN A 172 5.53 -8.34 8.50
N ILE A 173 5.17 -7.31 7.74
CA ILE A 173 6.14 -6.32 7.25
C ILE A 173 6.84 -5.59 8.40
N LYS A 174 6.06 -5.12 9.39
CA LYS A 174 6.62 -4.41 10.55
C LYS A 174 7.58 -5.30 11.34
N LEU A 175 7.22 -6.56 11.56
CA LEU A 175 8.09 -7.55 12.20
C LEU A 175 9.36 -7.81 11.39
N SER A 176 9.24 -7.98 10.07
CA SER A 176 10.39 -8.19 9.19
C SER A 176 11.37 -7.02 9.25
N ARG A 177 10.88 -5.78 9.15
CA ARG A 177 11.72 -4.57 9.26
C ARG A 177 12.39 -4.45 10.63
N GLN A 178 11.69 -4.81 11.71
CA GLN A 178 12.27 -4.80 13.05
C GLN A 178 13.40 -5.83 13.19
N LEU A 179 13.21 -7.04 12.66
CA LEU A 179 14.22 -8.10 12.69
C LEU A 179 15.45 -7.72 11.85
N LEU A 180 15.26 -7.26 10.61
CA LEU A 180 16.36 -6.77 9.76
C LEU A 180 17.13 -5.62 10.41
N LYS A 181 16.44 -4.68 11.06
CA LYS A 181 17.08 -3.59 11.81
C LYS A 181 17.88 -4.12 13.00
N SER A 182 17.37 -5.12 13.72
CA SER A 182 18.07 -5.74 14.84
C SER A 182 19.36 -6.42 14.38
N ILE A 183 19.29 -7.19 13.30
CA ILE A 183 20.44 -7.88 12.70
C ILE A 183 21.48 -6.88 12.20
N GLY A 184 21.06 -5.81 11.51
CA GLY A 184 21.97 -4.74 11.08
C GLY A 184 22.71 -4.08 12.25
N ARG A 185 22.07 -3.92 13.42
CA ARG A 185 22.76 -3.44 14.63
C ARG A 185 23.75 -4.45 15.18
N ILE A 186 23.40 -5.73 15.20
CA ILE A 186 24.30 -6.82 15.64
C ILE A 186 25.52 -6.85 14.71
N MET A 187 25.32 -6.82 13.40
CA MET A 187 26.38 -6.73 12.40
C MET A 187 27.35 -5.58 12.67
N GLY A 188 26.82 -4.37 12.83
CA GLY A 188 27.67 -3.20 13.10
C GLY A 188 28.50 -3.33 14.38
N ARG A 189 27.95 -3.98 15.43
CA ARG A 189 28.68 -4.23 16.68
C ARG A 189 29.74 -5.32 16.52
N VAL A 190 29.40 -6.42 15.88
CA VAL A 190 30.31 -7.56 15.67
C VAL A 190 31.48 -7.14 14.78
N ALA A 191 31.22 -6.49 13.64
CA ALA A 191 32.27 -6.02 12.74
C ALA A 191 33.23 -5.03 13.42
N LYS A 192 32.70 -4.11 14.25
CA LYS A 192 33.52 -3.18 15.03
C LYS A 192 34.40 -3.92 16.05
N ASN A 193 33.82 -4.79 16.85
CA ASN A 193 34.56 -5.52 17.89
C ASN A 193 35.59 -6.50 17.30
N TYR A 194 35.28 -7.15 16.18
CA TYR A 194 36.22 -8.07 15.53
C TYR A 194 37.39 -7.31 14.88
N GLY A 195 37.10 -6.21 14.19
CA GLY A 195 38.16 -5.38 13.58
C GLY A 195 39.09 -4.75 14.61
N GLU A 196 38.59 -4.40 15.79
CA GLU A 196 39.40 -3.88 16.91
C GLU A 196 40.29 -4.96 17.56
N ASN A 197 39.89 -6.24 17.54
CA ASN A 197 40.58 -7.30 18.31
C ASN A 197 41.41 -8.29 17.46
N TYR A 198 41.10 -8.46 16.16
CA TYR A 198 41.65 -9.58 15.37
C TYR A 198 42.16 -9.20 13.96
N GLY A 199 42.20 -7.90 13.62
CA GLY A 199 42.68 -7.42 12.32
C GLY A 199 41.64 -7.51 11.18
N TYR A 200 41.92 -6.83 10.06
CA TYR A 200 40.96 -6.62 8.97
C TYR A 200 40.68 -7.88 8.11
N ASP A 201 41.60 -8.83 8.03
CA ASP A 201 41.45 -10.00 7.15
C ASP A 201 40.34 -10.97 7.62
N ASN A 202 40.10 -11.05 8.93
CA ASN A 202 39.02 -11.84 9.52
C ASN A 202 37.64 -11.14 9.48
N ILE A 203 37.59 -9.87 9.05
CA ILE A 203 36.33 -9.12 8.95
C ILE A 203 35.51 -9.60 7.74
N GLU A 204 36.18 -10.05 6.67
CA GLU A 204 35.49 -10.41 5.42
C GLU A 204 34.67 -11.70 5.57
N GLU A 205 35.21 -12.73 6.24
CA GLU A 205 34.45 -13.94 6.59
C GLU A 205 33.23 -13.64 7.47
N VAL A 206 33.39 -12.71 8.43
CA VAL A 206 32.29 -12.26 9.29
C VAL A 206 31.23 -11.50 8.48
N LYS A 207 31.64 -10.65 7.53
CA LYS A 207 30.70 -9.96 6.63
C LYS A 207 29.95 -10.94 5.74
N GLU A 208 30.62 -11.95 5.19
CA GLU A 208 30.00 -12.98 4.35
C GLU A 208 28.96 -13.79 5.13
N ALA A 209 29.31 -14.32 6.30
CA ALA A 209 28.37 -15.05 7.15
C ALA A 209 27.13 -14.21 7.51
N ILE A 210 27.32 -12.91 7.77
CA ILE A 210 26.21 -12.00 8.08
C ILE A 210 25.36 -11.68 6.84
N LEU A 211 25.99 -11.52 5.66
CA LEU A 211 25.29 -11.33 4.40
C LEU A 211 24.39 -12.55 4.11
N GLU A 212 24.91 -13.76 4.33
CA GLU A 212 24.16 -15.01 4.20
C GLU A 212 22.98 -15.07 5.18
N ILE A 213 23.19 -14.72 6.46
CA ILE A 213 22.11 -14.63 7.46
C ILE A 213 21.02 -13.66 7.00
N ARG A 214 21.40 -12.49 6.47
CA ARG A 214 20.44 -11.51 5.96
C ARG A 214 19.65 -12.08 4.79
N GLN A 215 20.31 -12.71 3.83
CA GLN A 215 19.66 -13.33 2.67
C GLN A 215 18.70 -14.44 3.08
N ASN A 216 19.11 -15.34 3.98
CA ASN A 216 18.28 -16.43 4.49
C ASN A 216 17.02 -15.92 5.20
N ILE A 217 17.15 -14.83 5.96
CA ILE A 217 16.01 -14.21 6.65
C ILE A 217 15.07 -13.53 5.67
N GLU A 218 15.60 -12.82 4.66
CA GLU A 218 14.79 -12.24 3.59
C GLU A 218 14.02 -13.34 2.83
N GLU A 219 14.66 -14.47 2.51
CA GLU A 219 14.01 -15.59 1.83
C GLU A 219 12.93 -16.26 2.71
N ALA A 220 13.20 -16.45 4.01
CA ALA A 220 12.21 -16.96 4.95
C ALA A 220 10.97 -16.05 5.02
N PHE A 221 11.16 -14.72 5.01
CA PHE A 221 10.05 -13.77 4.93
C PHE A 221 9.30 -13.90 3.60
N LYS A 222 9.98 -14.01 2.46
CA LYS A 222 9.32 -14.22 1.16
C LYS A 222 8.43 -15.44 1.18
N GLN A 223 8.92 -16.56 1.70
CA GLN A 223 8.15 -17.80 1.81
C GLN A 223 6.94 -17.64 2.74
N GLN A 224 7.12 -17.00 3.90
CA GLN A 224 6.03 -16.74 4.83
C GLN A 224 4.94 -15.84 4.21
N MET A 225 5.32 -14.80 3.47
CA MET A 225 4.37 -13.92 2.78
C MET A 225 3.59 -14.68 1.70
N ARG A 226 4.26 -15.52 0.91
CA ARG A 226 3.62 -16.38 -0.10
C ARG A 226 2.63 -17.35 0.54
N MET A 227 3.02 -18.04 1.61
CA MET A 227 2.12 -18.95 2.33
C MET A 227 0.92 -18.22 2.94
N SER A 228 1.13 -17.05 3.53
CA SER A 228 0.04 -16.24 4.09
C SER A 228 -0.96 -15.84 3.01
N TYR A 229 -0.48 -15.51 1.82
CA TYR A 229 -1.34 -15.21 0.69
C TYR A 229 -2.18 -16.41 0.23
N GLU A 230 -1.64 -17.62 0.22
CA GLU A 230 -2.43 -18.82 -0.08
C GLU A 230 -3.56 -19.03 0.95
N ILE A 231 -3.29 -18.78 2.24
CA ILE A 231 -4.31 -18.82 3.30
C ILE A 231 -5.39 -17.76 3.04
N PHE A 232 -4.99 -16.54 2.66
CA PHE A 232 -5.91 -15.43 2.42
C PHE A 232 -6.91 -15.72 1.28
N LYS A 233 -6.55 -16.53 0.28
CA LYS A 233 -7.48 -16.89 -0.82
C LYS A 233 -8.78 -17.54 -0.35
N SER A 234 -8.74 -18.22 0.79
CA SER A 234 -9.91 -18.88 1.39
C SER A 234 -10.83 -17.92 2.16
N GLN A 235 -10.40 -16.68 2.40
CA GLN A 235 -11.16 -15.72 3.21
C GLN A 235 -12.20 -14.96 2.39
N LYS A 236 -13.32 -14.61 3.02
CA LYS A 236 -14.42 -13.85 2.40
C LYS A 236 -13.97 -12.52 1.80
N GLU A 237 -13.05 -11.82 2.47
CA GLU A 237 -12.47 -10.55 2.02
C GLU A 237 -11.77 -10.69 0.67
N TYR A 238 -11.10 -11.83 0.44
CA TYR A 238 -10.44 -12.11 -0.82
C TYR A 238 -11.44 -12.35 -1.96
N GLN A 239 -12.59 -12.98 -1.67
CA GLN A 239 -13.66 -13.14 -2.66
C GLN A 239 -14.28 -11.80 -3.07
N ILE A 240 -14.46 -10.88 -2.11
CA ILE A 240 -14.87 -9.50 -2.39
C ILE A 240 -13.84 -8.83 -3.30
N TYR A 241 -12.55 -8.94 -2.98
CA TYR A 241 -11.49 -8.43 -3.84
C TYR A 241 -11.54 -8.99 -5.27
N LEU A 242 -11.72 -10.30 -5.44
CA LEU A 242 -11.77 -10.91 -6.77
C LEU A 242 -12.89 -10.31 -7.66
N ALA A 243 -14.03 -9.95 -7.07
CA ALA A 243 -15.13 -9.31 -7.80
C ALA A 243 -14.74 -7.92 -8.36
N TYR A 244 -13.93 -7.15 -7.62
CA TYR A 244 -13.52 -5.79 -8.00
C TYR A 244 -12.13 -5.71 -8.64
N ARG A 245 -11.34 -6.79 -8.60
CA ARG A 245 -9.93 -6.82 -9.01
C ARG A 245 -9.65 -6.21 -10.38
N LYS A 246 -10.49 -6.53 -11.37
CA LYS A 246 -10.31 -6.02 -12.74
C LYS A 246 -10.53 -4.51 -12.79
N ILE A 247 -11.54 -4.01 -12.10
CA ILE A 247 -11.87 -2.57 -12.03
C ILE A 247 -10.71 -1.83 -11.37
N ILE A 248 -10.30 -2.27 -10.18
CA ILE A 248 -9.19 -1.66 -9.43
C ILE A 248 -7.90 -1.63 -10.26
N LYS A 249 -7.54 -2.75 -10.92
CA LYS A 249 -6.35 -2.80 -11.78
C LYS A 249 -6.44 -1.85 -12.96
N ASN A 250 -7.61 -1.72 -13.58
CA ASN A 250 -7.82 -0.79 -14.69
C ASN A 250 -7.69 0.66 -14.23
N ASP A 251 -8.31 1.03 -13.10
CA ASP A 251 -8.20 2.39 -12.52
C ASP A 251 -6.73 2.78 -12.31
N ILE A 252 -5.91 1.85 -11.79
CA ILE A 252 -4.48 2.07 -11.60
C ILE A 252 -3.72 2.09 -12.94
N LEU A 253 -4.07 1.26 -13.92
CA LEU A 253 -3.44 1.26 -15.25
C LEU A 253 -3.75 2.53 -16.05
N GLU A 254 -4.89 3.17 -15.85
CA GLU A 254 -5.24 4.41 -16.55
C GLU A 254 -4.35 5.58 -16.12
N ILE A 255 -3.87 5.59 -14.86
CA ILE A 255 -2.87 6.56 -14.36
C ILE A 255 -1.54 6.40 -15.08
N TYR A 256 -1.12 5.15 -15.30
CA TYR A 256 0.10 4.85 -16.04
C TYR A 256 0.01 5.31 -17.49
N ARG A 257 -1.14 5.06 -18.15
CA ARG A 257 -1.39 5.45 -19.54
C ARG A 257 -1.61 6.95 -19.76
N GLU A 258 -1.60 7.75 -18.69
CA GLU A 258 -1.82 9.21 -18.73
C GLU A 258 -3.16 9.62 -19.35
N ASN A 259 -4.13 8.70 -19.38
CA ASN A 259 -5.43 8.88 -20.04
C ASN A 259 -6.55 9.28 -19.07
N LEU A 260 -6.24 9.61 -17.81
CA LEU A 260 -7.28 9.85 -16.80
C LEU A 260 -7.97 11.21 -16.94
N LYS A 261 -9.24 11.14 -17.38
CA LYS A 261 -10.33 11.82 -16.67
C LYS A 261 -10.75 10.86 -15.56
N LEU A 262 -10.28 11.07 -14.32
CA LEU A 262 -10.72 10.27 -13.16
C LEU A 262 -12.25 10.18 -13.18
N PRO A 263 -12.84 8.99 -13.41
CA PRO A 263 -14.27 8.87 -13.31
C PRO A 263 -14.64 9.30 -11.88
N LYS A 264 -15.66 10.16 -11.73
CA LYS A 264 -16.40 10.15 -10.47
C LYS A 264 -16.76 8.68 -10.23
N PRO A 265 -16.57 8.11 -9.03
CA PRO A 265 -16.88 6.71 -8.78
C PRO A 265 -18.24 6.40 -9.39
N SER A 266 -18.24 5.69 -10.52
CA SER A 266 -19.46 5.46 -11.27
C SER A 266 -20.17 4.33 -10.56
N PHE A 267 -21.08 4.70 -9.68
CA PHE A 267 -21.93 3.77 -8.93
C PHE A 267 -22.96 3.04 -9.81
N SER A 268 -22.77 3.01 -11.12
CA SER A 268 -23.76 2.53 -12.07
C SER A 268 -23.32 1.21 -12.70
N VAL A 269 -24.03 0.16 -12.29
CA VAL A 269 -24.30 -1.07 -13.05
C VAL A 269 -23.19 -2.15 -13.09
N GLN A 270 -22.97 -2.81 -11.96
CA GLN A 270 -22.80 -4.28 -11.93
C GLN A 270 -23.68 -4.96 -10.86
N GLU A 271 -24.79 -4.32 -10.49
CA GLU A 271 -25.78 -4.85 -9.54
C GLU A 271 -26.41 -6.17 -10.01
N ASN A 272 -26.42 -6.45 -11.32
CA ASN A 272 -27.07 -7.64 -11.86
C ASN A 272 -26.24 -8.93 -11.87
N LYS A 273 -24.92 -8.90 -11.66
CA LYS A 273 -24.11 -10.14 -11.66
C LYS A 273 -23.81 -10.68 -10.26
N LEU A 274 -23.64 -9.82 -9.26
CA LEU A 274 -23.37 -10.27 -7.90
C LEU A 274 -24.65 -10.80 -7.22
N ASN A 275 -25.79 -10.14 -7.44
CA ASN A 275 -27.09 -10.59 -6.90
C ASN A 275 -27.58 -11.91 -7.53
N GLN A 276 -27.17 -12.23 -8.76
CA GLN A 276 -27.49 -13.52 -9.40
C GLN A 276 -26.64 -14.69 -8.86
N LEU A 277 -25.42 -14.43 -8.40
CA LEU A 277 -24.56 -15.45 -7.77
C LEU A 277 -24.99 -15.76 -6.33
N GLU A 278 -25.45 -14.76 -5.58
CA GLU A 278 -26.00 -14.97 -4.22
C GLU A 278 -27.39 -15.63 -4.24
N ALA A 279 -28.23 -15.35 -5.25
CA ALA A 279 -29.53 -16.02 -5.42
C ALA A 279 -29.43 -17.46 -5.97
N GLY A 280 -28.34 -17.81 -6.67
CA GLY A 280 -28.11 -19.15 -7.22
C GLY A 280 -27.54 -20.17 -6.25
N CYS A 281 -27.16 -19.77 -5.03
CA CYS A 281 -26.61 -20.65 -3.99
C CYS A 281 -27.64 -21.03 -2.90
N LEU A 282 -28.92 -20.71 -3.11
CA LEU A 282 -30.02 -20.99 -2.18
C LEU A 282 -31.09 -21.97 -2.73
N ASN A 283 -30.77 -22.76 -3.76
CA ASN A 283 -31.58 -23.90 -4.18
C ASN A 283 -30.80 -25.21 -4.08
#